data_AF-A0A2M6YEJ1-F1
#
_entry.id   AF-A0A2M6YEJ1-F1
#
_cell.length_a   1.000
_cell.length_b   1.000
_cell.length_c   1.000
_cell.angle_alpha   90.00
_cell.angle_beta   90.00
_cell.angle_gamma   90.00
#
_symmetry.space_group_name_H-M   'P 1'
#
loop_
_entity.id
_entity.type
_entity.pdbx_description
1 polymer ?
#
loop_
_entity_poly.entity_id
_entity_poly.type
_entity_poly.pdbx_seq_one_letter_code
_entity_poly.pdbx_strand_id
1 'polypeptide(L)' 'MAKVVQMTKTGLETLKRELDEMVKVKRPKLVERITYARIEGDLAENSDYQTAKEELEFIDGRIS' A
#
# COMPACT_ATOMS: atom_id res chain seq x y z
N MET A 1 21.28 13.65 -0.16
CA MET A 1 21.43 14.70 0.88
C MET A 1 20.55 14.31 2.06
N ALA A 2 21.10 14.18 3.28
CA ALA A 2 20.28 13.88 4.45
C ALA A 2 19.53 15.16 4.86
N LYS A 3 18.24 15.24 4.54
CA LYS A 3 17.37 16.33 4.99
C LYS A 3 17.00 16.06 6.44
N VAL A 4 17.54 16.86 7.36
CA VAL A 4 17.16 16.78 8.78
C VAL A 4 15.79 17.42 8.93
N VAL A 5 14.76 16.59 9.08
CA VAL A 5 13.39 17.03 9.33
C VAL A 5 13.17 17.06 10.84
N GLN A 6 12.83 18.24 11.38
CA GLN A 6 12.43 18.33 12.78
C GLN A 6 10.97 17.89 12.93
N MET A 7 10.75 16.93 13.80
CA MET A 7 9.46 16.31 14.02
C MET A 7 9.22 16.21 15.53
N THR A 8 7.97 16.38 15.96
CA THR A 8 7.58 16.05 17.33
C THR A 8 7.62 14.54 17.54
N LYS A 9 7.89 14.09 18.78
CA LYS A 9 7.86 12.64 19.11
C LYS A 9 6.54 12.00 18.70
N THR A 10 5.42 12.65 19.03
CA THR A 10 4.08 12.20 18.66
C THR A 10 3.88 12.12 17.16
N GLY A 11 4.36 13.11 16.39
CA GLY A 11 4.27 13.07 14.92
C GLY A 11 5.08 11.92 14.32
N LEU A 12 6.27 11.66 14.86
CA LEU A 12 7.10 10.53 14.45
C LEU A 12 6.41 9.18 14.75
N GLU A 13 5.82 9.04 15.93
CA GLU A 13 5.11 7.81 16.32
C GLU A 13 3.88 7.56 15.46
N THR A 14 3.09 8.60 15.15
CA THR A 14 1.95 8.50 14.24
C THR A 14 2.39 8.04 12.85
N LEU A 15 3.41 8.68 12.27
CA LEU A 15 3.92 8.32 10.96
C LEU A 15 4.50 6.89 10.93
N LYS A 16 5.20 6.48 11.99
CA LYS A 16 5.67 5.09 12.12
C LYS A 16 4.51 4.11 12.17
N ARG A 17 3.45 4.41 12.91
CA ARG A 17 2.26 3.56 13.00
C ARG A 17 1.54 3.47 11.66
N GLU A 18 1.37 4.59 10.96
CA GLU A 18 0.78 4.63 9.62
C GLU A 18 1.61 3.82 8.63
N LEU A 19 2.94 3.98 8.65
CA LEU A 19 3.85 3.19 7.81
C LEU A 19 3.74 1.69 8.13
N ASP A 20 3.71 1.32 9.42
CA ASP A 20 3.60 -0.07 9.85
C ASP A 20 2.27 -0.69 9.37
N GLU A 21 1.16 0.03 9.48
CA GLU A 21 -0.14 -0.40 8.97
C GLU A 21 -0.13 -0.57 7.44
N MET A 22 0.46 0.39 6.71
CA MET A 22 0.56 0.31 5.26
C MET A 22 1.37 -0.92 4.82
N VAL A 23 2.53 -1.15 5.43
CA VAL A 23 3.45 -2.23 5.06
C VAL A 23 2.96 -3.60 5.52
N LYS A 24 2.51 -3.73 6.77
CA LYS A 24 2.16 -5.03 7.38
C LYS A 24 0.73 -5.46 7.17
N VAL A 25 -0.18 -4.53 6.89
CA VAL A 25 -1.61 -4.84 6.78
C VAL A 25 -2.14 -4.56 5.38
N LYS A 26 -2.02 -3.33 4.88
CA LYS A 26 -2.66 -2.93 3.62
C LYS A 26 -2.00 -3.58 2.40
N ARG A 27 -0.66 -3.49 2.32
CA ARG A 27 0.12 -4.06 1.22
C ARG A 27 -0.12 -5.57 1.03
N PRO A 28 0.02 -6.44 2.05
CA PRO A 28 -0.26 -7.87 1.86
C PRO A 28 -1.72 -8.16 1.48
N LYS A 29 -2.70 -7.46 2.06
CA LYS A 29 -4.11 -7.62 1.69
C LYS A 29 -4.38 -7.31 0.22
N LEU A 30 -3.75 -6.26 -0.32
CA LEU A 30 -3.89 -5.93 -1.75
C LEU A 30 -3.26 -6.98 -2.63
N VAL A 31 -2.08 -7.50 -2.26
CA VAL A 31 -1.43 -8.60 -2.99
C VAL A 31 -2.31 -9.86 -2.99
N GLU A 32 -2.92 -10.20 -1.85
CA GLU A 32 -3.88 -11.31 -1.78
C GLU A 32 -5.10 -11.07 -2.66
N ARG A 33 -5.68 -9.86 -2.64
CA ARG A 33 -6.83 -9.48 -3.49
C ARG A 33 -6.49 -9.58 -4.98
N ILE A 34 -5.32 -9.10 -5.39
CA ILE A 34 -4.81 -9.23 -6.76
C ILE A 34 -4.65 -10.70 -7.14
N THR A 35 -4.11 -11.51 -6.22
CA THR A 35 -3.90 -12.95 -6.44
C THR A 35 -5.23 -13.66 -6.64
N TYR A 36 -6.24 -13.35 -5.82
CA TYR A 36 -7.59 -13.91 -5.95
C TYR A 36 -8.24 -13.48 -7.27
N ALA A 37 -8.21 -12.19 -7.59
CA ALA A 37 -8.77 -11.65 -8.83
C ALA A 37 -8.12 -12.26 -10.09
N ARG A 38 -6.85 -12.66 -10.00
CA ARG A 38 -6.13 -13.35 -11.08
C ARG A 38 -6.63 -14.77 -11.36
N ILE A 39 -7.28 -15.40 -10.39
CA ILE A 39 -7.84 -16.75 -10.55
C ILE A 39 -9.23 -16.67 -11.24
N GLU A 40 -9.94 -15.56 -11.10
CA GLU A 40 -11.33 -15.42 -11.58
C GLU A 40 -11.48 -15.29 -13.10
N GLY A 41 -10.38 -15.10 -13.85
CA GLY A 41 -10.40 -15.14 -15.31
C GLY A 41 -9.76 -13.92 -15.97
N ASP A 42 -10.49 -13.27 -16.88
CA ASP A 42 -9.95 -12.20 -17.72
C ASP A 42 -9.59 -10.94 -16.89
N LEU A 43 -8.30 -10.66 -16.80
CA LEU A 43 -7.75 -9.54 -16.02
C LEU A 43 -8.10 -8.17 -16.61
N ALA A 44 -8.36 -8.09 -17.92
CA ALA A 44 -8.66 -6.83 -18.58
C ALA A 44 -10.08 -6.35 -18.24
N GLU A 45 -11.01 -7.28 -18.02
CA GLU A 45 -12.40 -6.99 -17.63
C GLU A 45 -12.62 -7.05 -16.11
N ASN A 46 -11.71 -7.71 -15.38
CA ASN A 46 -11.80 -7.82 -13.93
C ASN A 46 -11.51 -6.46 -13.25
N SER A 47 -12.59 -5.76 -12.89
CA SER A 47 -12.52 -4.45 -12.22
C SER A 47 -11.83 -4.52 -10.86
N ASP A 48 -12.01 -5.62 -10.10
CA ASP A 48 -11.34 -5.84 -8.82
C ASP A 48 -9.82 -5.95 -8.98
N TYR A 49 -9.34 -6.60 -10.03
CA TYR A 49 -7.91 -6.68 -10.32
C TYR A 49 -7.33 -5.29 -10.63
N GLN A 50 -7.98 -4.51 -11.50
CA GLN A 50 -7.50 -3.18 -11.86
C GLN A 50 -7.45 -2.26 -10.64
N THR A 51 -8.54 -2.20 -9.86
CA THR A 51 -8.60 -1.39 -8.64
C THR A 51 -7.57 -1.82 -7.61
N ALA A 52 -7.42 -3.12 -7.35
CA ALA A 52 -6.45 -3.61 -6.37
C ALA A 52 -5.00 -3.34 -6.80
N LYS A 53 -4.71 -3.39 -8.10
CA LYS A 53 -3.41 -3.03 -8.67
C LYS A 53 -3.11 -1.53 -8.52
N GLU A 54 -4.07 -0.67 -8.88
CA GLU A 54 -3.92 0.79 -8.73
C GLU A 54 -3.73 1.19 -7.26
N GLU A 55 -4.50 0.60 -6.34
CA GLU A 55 -4.35 0.81 -4.90
C GLU A 55 -2.96 0.36 -4.40
N LEU A 56 -2.43 -0.74 -4.93
CA LEU A 56 -1.09 -1.22 -4.56
C LEU A 56 -0.01 -0.24 -5.03
N GLU A 57 -0.09 0.23 -6.28
CA GLU A 57 0.83 1.24 -6.82
C GLU A 57 0.79 2.54 -6.02
N PHE A 58 -0.40 2.97 -5.59
CA PHE A 58 -0.57 4.15 -4.74
C PHE A 58 0.08 3.98 -3.36
N ILE A 59 -0.11 2.82 -2.72
CA ILE A 59 0.47 2.54 -1.40
C ILE A 59 2.00 2.43 -1.49
N ASP A 60 2.52 1.70 -2.48
CA ASP A 60 3.97 1.58 -2.68
C ASP A 60 4.60 2.95 -2.99
N GLY A 61 3.89 3.83 -3.73
CA GLY A 61 4.30 5.21 -3.96
C GLY A 61 4.31 6.08 -2.69
N ARG A 62 3.44 5.82 -1.71
CA ARG A 62 3.45 6.51 -0.40
C ARG A 62 4.53 6.01 0.55
N ILE A 63 4.99 4.78 0.38
CA ILE A 63 6.04 4.17 1.21
C ILE A 63 7.44 4.62 0.76
N SER A 64 7.60 4.91 -0.54
CA SER A 64 8.88 5.27 -1.17
C SER A 64 9.48 6.60 -0.75
#